data_AF-E9GBM5-F1
#
_entry.id   AF-E9GBM5-F1
#
_cell.length_a   1.000
_cell.length_b   1.000
_cell.length_c   1.000
_cell.angle_alpha   90.00
_cell.angle_beta   90.00
_cell.angle_gamma   90.00
#
_symmetry.space_group_name_H-M   'P 1'
#
loop_
_entity.id
_entity.type
_entity.pdbx_description
1 polymer ?
#
loop_
_entity_poly.entity_id
_entity_poly.type
_entity_poly.pdbx_seq_one_letter_code
_entity_poly.pdbx_strand_id
1 'polypeptide(L)'
;MAHAEYSPNSEENLITKLAIYREKLLPEKQNVFDTMQEAKQTMAKPGGHPKMEFLEDLQKIRNMQEFFENFTLVEDRQLNINNEIVIDAKAFLQMTNDERECLLKYSYDLKNGKITENQFFKAVNEIAKKYRITFERKRENAIKKMKEAFEVSDMADLQVKGKSIFEKMNRHEICRLDNTFYELCLNYNKKRLVVSLKMASELDCKSVAEFIAVSEYAVRKLNKQAACTMEANPKVQLARGEKPKNYYFNIYADEFLENPRKIVEEFKELKDKCDAANTGCPRFGNCITAANHYDKHSNFRQKGQDVDVSPTTYFKMATEICQGPIVDQKWTQDGKSLSMFYQSKIYEAIAVTYRNITNGSTVVATMMRNKEKM
;
A
#
# COMPACT_ATOMS: atom_id res chain seq x y z
N MET A 1 -38.69 -0.38 23.79
CA MET A 1 -37.72 -1.15 22.97
C MET A 1 -37.41 -2.41 23.74
N ALA A 2 -37.90 -3.56 23.29
CA ALA A 2 -37.69 -4.84 23.96
C ALA A 2 -36.27 -5.32 23.64
N HIS A 3 -35.44 -5.49 24.66
CA HIS A 3 -34.26 -6.32 24.57
C HIS A 3 -34.74 -7.75 24.39
N ALA A 4 -34.43 -8.37 23.24
CA ALA A 4 -34.63 -9.79 23.07
C ALA A 4 -33.77 -10.50 24.13
N GLU A 5 -34.43 -11.16 25.08
CA GLU A 5 -33.78 -11.93 26.13
C GLU A 5 -32.93 -13.04 25.49
N TYR A 6 -31.64 -13.04 25.82
CA TYR A 6 -30.69 -14.01 25.32
C TYR A 6 -31.01 -15.37 25.94
N SER A 7 -31.48 -16.34 25.14
CA SER A 7 -31.73 -17.70 25.61
C SER A 7 -30.42 -18.49 25.64
N PRO A 8 -30.02 -19.08 26.79
CA PRO A 8 -28.85 -19.96 26.91
C PRO A 8 -28.84 -21.12 25.88
N ASN A 9 -30.03 -21.59 25.50
CA ASN A 9 -30.22 -22.65 24.49
C ASN A 9 -29.73 -22.24 23.10
N SER A 10 -29.61 -20.94 22.82
CA SER A 10 -29.11 -20.46 21.53
C SER A 10 -27.59 -20.59 21.44
N GLU A 11 -26.85 -20.30 22.52
CA GLU A 11 -25.38 -20.36 22.50
C GLU A 11 -24.84 -21.79 22.47
N GLU A 12 -25.44 -22.72 23.23
CA GLU A 12 -25.07 -24.14 23.18
C GLU A 12 -25.34 -24.78 21.81
N ASN A 13 -26.45 -24.40 21.17
CA ASN A 13 -26.79 -24.87 19.82
C ASN A 13 -25.78 -24.33 18.78
N LEU A 14 -25.30 -23.10 18.94
CA LEU A 14 -24.27 -22.51 18.05
C LEU A 14 -22.90 -23.16 18.25
N ILE A 15 -22.48 -23.41 19.49
CA ILE A 15 -21.22 -24.12 19.80
C ILE A 15 -21.25 -25.51 19.16
N THR A 16 -22.38 -26.22 19.28
CA THR A 16 -22.59 -27.53 18.67
C THR A 16 -22.48 -27.46 17.14
N LYS A 17 -23.11 -26.46 16.51
CA LYS A 17 -23.03 -26.28 15.04
C LYS A 17 -21.61 -25.99 14.55
N LEU A 18 -20.87 -25.14 15.26
CA LEU A 18 -19.46 -24.86 14.93
C LEU A 18 -18.59 -26.11 15.09
N ALA A 19 -18.79 -26.89 16.15
CA ALA A 19 -18.10 -28.15 16.36
C ALA A 19 -18.37 -29.14 15.21
N ILE A 20 -19.63 -29.31 14.81
CA ILE A 20 -20.01 -30.18 13.68
C ILE A 20 -19.33 -29.73 12.38
N TYR A 21 -19.26 -28.42 12.13
CA TYR A 21 -18.58 -27.92 10.93
C TYR A 21 -17.07 -28.16 10.97
N ARG A 22 -16.44 -27.94 12.13
CA ARG A 22 -15.01 -28.19 12.34
C ARG A 22 -14.65 -29.67 12.19
N GLU A 23 -15.46 -30.58 12.73
CA GLU A 23 -15.23 -32.03 12.66
C GLU A 23 -15.32 -32.60 11.23
N LYS A 24 -16.08 -31.95 10.34
CA LYS A 24 -16.17 -32.35 8.93
C LYS A 24 -14.92 -31.99 8.12
N LEU A 25 -14.03 -31.16 8.65
CA LEU A 25 -12.83 -30.72 7.98
C LEU A 25 -11.63 -31.63 8.29
N LEU A 26 -10.74 -31.76 7.31
CA LEU A 26 -9.43 -32.38 7.52
C LEU A 26 -8.63 -31.60 8.59
N PRO A 27 -7.75 -32.26 9.38
CA PRO A 27 -7.03 -31.61 10.49
C PRO A 27 -6.31 -30.32 10.11
N GLU A 28 -5.64 -30.30 8.96
CA GLU A 28 -4.93 -29.10 8.45
C GLU A 28 -5.88 -27.91 8.19
N LYS A 29 -7.14 -28.20 7.86
CA LYS A 29 -8.18 -27.22 7.56
C LYS A 29 -8.91 -26.75 8.82
N GLN A 30 -8.88 -27.52 9.90
CA GLN A 30 -9.37 -27.09 11.21
C GLN A 30 -8.60 -25.88 11.71
N ASN A 31 -7.27 -25.82 11.51
CA ASN A 31 -6.47 -24.66 11.88
C ASN A 31 -6.89 -23.39 11.11
N VAL A 32 -7.24 -23.52 9.82
CA VAL A 32 -7.75 -22.41 9.01
C VAL A 32 -9.10 -21.94 9.56
N PHE A 33 -9.99 -22.89 9.87
CA PHE A 33 -11.30 -22.61 10.47
C PHE A 33 -11.16 -21.85 11.80
N ASP A 34 -10.32 -22.35 12.70
CA ASP A 34 -10.08 -21.77 14.02
C ASP A 34 -9.52 -20.34 13.87
N THR A 35 -8.58 -20.14 12.94
CA THR A 35 -8.02 -18.80 12.62
C THR A 35 -9.09 -17.83 12.13
N MET A 36 -9.99 -18.26 11.24
CA MET A 36 -11.09 -17.43 10.75
C MET A 36 -12.13 -17.13 11.84
N GLN A 37 -12.41 -18.10 12.71
CA GLN A 37 -13.33 -17.95 13.83
C GLN A 37 -12.79 -16.93 14.85
N GLU A 38 -11.52 -17.06 15.25
CA GLU A 38 -10.82 -16.10 16.11
C GLU A 38 -10.85 -14.69 15.50
N ALA A 39 -10.55 -14.58 14.20
CA ALA A 39 -10.59 -13.30 13.50
C ALA A 39 -11.98 -12.65 13.56
N LYS A 40 -13.07 -13.38 13.29
CA LYS A 40 -14.44 -12.84 13.44
C LYS A 40 -14.72 -12.35 14.85
N GLN A 41 -14.31 -13.09 15.88
CA GLN A 41 -14.51 -12.68 17.27
C GLN A 41 -13.84 -11.33 17.57
N THR A 42 -12.62 -11.13 17.08
CA THR A 42 -11.89 -9.87 17.29
C THR A 42 -12.40 -8.69 16.46
N MET A 43 -13.18 -8.93 15.41
CA MET A 43 -13.77 -7.89 14.56
C MET A 43 -15.14 -7.42 15.04
N ALA A 44 -15.80 -8.15 15.95
CA ALA A 44 -17.15 -7.84 16.35
C ALA A 44 -17.27 -6.48 17.04
N LYS A 45 -18.32 -5.74 16.69
CA LYS A 45 -18.67 -4.49 17.35
C LYS A 45 -19.18 -4.76 18.77
N PRO A 46 -19.08 -3.80 19.70
CA PRO A 46 -19.76 -3.88 20.99
C PRO A 46 -21.25 -4.17 20.79
N GLY A 47 -21.73 -5.29 21.33
CA GLY A 47 -23.12 -5.75 21.19
C GLY A 47 -23.41 -6.66 19.99
N GLY A 48 -22.44 -6.95 19.12
CA GLY A 48 -22.56 -7.96 18.07
C GLY A 48 -22.36 -9.38 18.63
N HIS A 49 -22.94 -10.38 17.95
CA HIS A 49 -22.78 -11.80 18.30
C HIS A 49 -21.83 -12.49 17.28
N PRO A 50 -20.50 -12.34 17.40
CA PRO A 50 -19.52 -12.80 16.40
C PRO A 50 -19.66 -14.27 16.00
N LYS A 51 -20.05 -15.13 16.96
CA LYS A 51 -20.26 -16.56 16.71
C LYS A 51 -21.43 -16.80 15.74
N MET A 52 -22.51 -16.01 15.84
CA MET A 52 -23.65 -16.10 14.91
C MET A 52 -23.28 -15.60 13.53
N GLU A 53 -22.64 -14.43 13.43
CA GLU A 53 -22.23 -13.88 12.13
C GLU A 53 -21.28 -14.81 11.37
N PHE A 54 -20.35 -15.47 12.08
CA PHE A 54 -19.48 -16.47 11.44
C PHE A 54 -20.27 -17.69 10.96
N LEU A 55 -21.21 -18.21 11.75
CA LEU A 55 -22.06 -19.32 11.34
C LEU A 55 -22.97 -18.98 10.16
N GLU A 56 -23.55 -17.78 10.14
CA GLU A 56 -24.36 -17.29 9.03
C GLU A 56 -23.52 -17.14 7.75
N ASP A 57 -22.26 -16.71 7.87
CA ASP A 57 -21.33 -16.67 6.75
C ASP A 57 -21.00 -18.09 6.26
N LEU A 58 -20.76 -19.05 7.16
CA LEU A 58 -20.50 -20.44 6.79
C LEU A 58 -21.69 -21.12 6.11
N GLN A 59 -22.91 -20.84 6.55
CA GLN A 59 -24.13 -21.41 5.94
C GLN A 59 -24.36 -20.97 4.49
N LYS A 60 -23.79 -19.84 4.08
CA LYS A 60 -23.86 -19.36 2.70
C LYS A 60 -22.88 -20.10 1.78
N ILE A 61 -21.90 -20.80 2.35
CA ILE A 61 -20.91 -21.59 1.60
C ILE A 61 -21.57 -22.89 1.12
N ARG A 62 -21.71 -23.04 -0.20
CA ARG A 62 -22.37 -24.21 -0.82
C ARG A 62 -21.63 -25.53 -0.56
N ASN A 63 -20.31 -25.50 -0.57
CA ASN A 63 -19.45 -26.65 -0.33
C ASN A 63 -18.29 -26.23 0.59
N MET A 64 -18.40 -26.56 1.88
CA MET A 64 -17.37 -26.17 2.84
C MET A 64 -16.02 -26.84 2.60
N GLN A 65 -16.01 -28.09 2.16
CA GLN A 65 -14.77 -28.81 1.93
C GLN A 65 -13.96 -28.12 0.82
N GLU A 66 -14.61 -27.89 -0.32
CA GLU A 66 -14.03 -27.17 -1.46
C GLU A 66 -13.62 -25.74 -1.09
N PHE A 67 -14.40 -25.06 -0.24
CA PHE A 67 -14.03 -23.74 0.26
C PHE A 67 -12.68 -23.79 1.00
N PHE A 68 -12.54 -24.65 2.00
CA PHE A 68 -11.31 -24.76 2.81
C PHE A 68 -10.14 -25.38 2.04
N GLU A 69 -10.38 -26.15 0.97
CA GLU A 69 -9.33 -26.69 0.09
C GLU A 69 -8.44 -25.61 -0.51
N ASN A 70 -8.99 -24.42 -0.78
CA ASN A 70 -8.25 -23.29 -1.36
C ASN A 70 -7.19 -22.68 -0.42
N PHE A 71 -7.23 -22.99 0.87
CA PHE A 71 -6.42 -22.32 1.88
C PHE A 71 -5.30 -23.20 2.43
N THR A 72 -4.15 -22.58 2.67
CA THR A 72 -3.11 -23.08 3.57
C THR A 72 -2.77 -21.98 4.56
N LEU A 73 -2.28 -22.32 5.76
CA LEU A 73 -1.72 -21.33 6.67
C LEU A 73 -0.23 -21.16 6.38
N VAL A 74 0.21 -19.90 6.36
CA VAL A 74 1.63 -19.55 6.29
C VAL A 74 2.05 -18.79 7.55
N GLU A 75 3.28 -18.29 7.57
CA GLU A 75 3.81 -17.48 8.67
C GLU A 75 2.85 -16.36 9.10
N ASP A 76 2.90 -15.99 10.38
CA ASP A 76 1.99 -15.02 11.01
C ASP A 76 0.49 -15.40 10.95
N ARG A 77 0.15 -16.69 10.83
CA ARG A 77 -1.24 -17.19 10.72
C ARG A 77 -2.02 -16.60 9.54
N GLN A 78 -1.34 -16.14 8.50
CA GLN A 78 -2.00 -15.63 7.31
C GLN A 78 -2.56 -16.76 6.45
N LEU A 79 -3.66 -16.46 5.78
CA LEU A 79 -4.29 -17.32 4.79
C LEU A 79 -3.54 -17.21 3.47
N ASN A 80 -2.95 -18.31 3.01
CA ASN A 80 -2.45 -18.45 1.66
C ASN A 80 -3.51 -19.12 0.77
N ILE A 81 -4.08 -18.34 -0.13
CA ILE A 81 -5.10 -18.76 -1.08
C ILE A 81 -4.41 -19.17 -2.37
N ASN A 82 -4.37 -20.47 -2.64
CA ASN A 82 -3.87 -21.06 -3.88
C ASN A 82 -2.45 -20.59 -4.30
N ASN A 83 -1.59 -20.18 -3.37
CA ASN A 83 -0.26 -19.59 -3.62
C ASN A 83 -0.28 -18.26 -4.41
N GLU A 84 -1.45 -17.62 -4.55
CA GLU A 84 -1.59 -16.36 -5.27
C GLU A 84 -1.77 -15.17 -4.34
N ILE A 85 -2.42 -15.39 -3.19
CA ILE A 85 -2.79 -14.33 -2.26
C ILE A 85 -2.44 -14.78 -0.85
N VAL A 86 -1.58 -14.03 -0.16
CA VAL A 86 -1.37 -14.17 1.28
C VAL A 86 -2.08 -13.04 2.00
N ILE A 87 -3.07 -13.35 2.83
CA ILE A 87 -3.95 -12.35 3.48
C ILE A 87 -4.30 -12.76 4.91
N ASP A 88 -4.32 -11.81 5.83
CA ASP A 88 -4.83 -12.02 7.19
C ASP A 88 -6.33 -12.33 7.18
N ALA A 89 -6.77 -13.22 8.06
CA ALA A 89 -8.16 -13.63 8.12
C ALA A 89 -9.13 -12.45 8.36
N LYS A 90 -8.75 -11.43 9.16
CA LYS A 90 -9.59 -10.24 9.36
C LYS A 90 -9.77 -9.45 8.06
N ALA A 91 -8.68 -9.32 7.30
CA ALA A 91 -8.68 -8.62 6.03
C ALA A 91 -9.41 -9.37 4.91
N PHE A 92 -9.50 -10.70 5.01
CA PHE A 92 -10.35 -11.51 4.14
C PHE A 92 -11.82 -11.44 4.56
N LEU A 93 -12.09 -11.49 5.86
CA LEU A 93 -13.45 -11.57 6.40
C LEU A 93 -14.23 -10.24 6.36
N GLN A 94 -13.55 -9.12 6.12
CA GLN A 94 -14.17 -7.81 5.82
C GLN A 94 -14.72 -7.71 4.38
N MET A 95 -14.39 -8.65 3.49
CA MET A 95 -14.92 -8.71 2.13
C MET A 95 -16.33 -9.28 2.13
N THR A 96 -17.15 -8.92 1.13
CA THR A 96 -18.46 -9.57 0.94
C THR A 96 -18.29 -11.02 0.49
N ASN A 97 -19.33 -11.85 0.62
CA ASN A 97 -19.27 -13.24 0.16
C ASN A 97 -18.96 -13.34 -1.34
N ASP A 98 -19.64 -12.55 -2.16
CA ASP A 98 -19.41 -12.54 -3.62
C ASP A 98 -17.96 -12.18 -3.96
N GLU A 99 -17.35 -11.24 -3.23
CA GLU A 99 -15.95 -10.86 -3.40
C GLU A 99 -15.01 -12.01 -2.99
N ARG A 100 -15.28 -12.67 -1.85
CA ARG A 100 -14.52 -13.85 -1.39
C ARG A 100 -14.62 -15.00 -2.39
N GLU A 101 -15.82 -15.34 -2.84
CA GLU A 101 -16.05 -16.40 -3.83
C GLU A 101 -15.36 -16.08 -5.16
N CYS A 102 -15.39 -14.83 -5.61
CA CYS A 102 -14.69 -14.38 -6.80
C CYS A 102 -13.17 -14.61 -6.67
N LEU A 103 -12.55 -14.19 -5.56
CA LEU A 103 -11.11 -14.42 -5.33
C LEU A 103 -10.76 -15.90 -5.29
N LEU A 104 -11.55 -16.73 -4.59
CA LEU A 104 -11.30 -18.16 -4.48
C LEU A 104 -11.42 -18.85 -5.84
N LYS A 105 -12.51 -18.59 -6.57
CA LYS A 105 -12.74 -19.18 -7.90
C LYS A 105 -11.62 -18.84 -8.87
N TYR A 106 -11.31 -17.55 -9.05
CA TYR A 106 -10.35 -17.15 -10.08
C TYR A 106 -8.91 -17.50 -9.71
N SER A 107 -8.55 -17.53 -8.42
CA SER A 107 -7.24 -18.04 -7.99
C SER A 107 -7.12 -19.56 -8.22
N TYR A 108 -8.19 -20.32 -7.96
CA TYR A 108 -8.25 -21.75 -8.25
C TYR A 108 -8.16 -22.04 -9.75
N ASP A 109 -8.92 -21.31 -10.57
CA ASP A 109 -8.88 -21.46 -12.03
C ASP A 109 -7.49 -21.10 -12.59
N LEU A 110 -6.81 -20.08 -12.05
CA LEU A 110 -5.44 -19.75 -12.42
C LEU A 110 -4.44 -20.86 -12.02
N LYS A 111 -4.53 -21.34 -10.77
CA LYS A 111 -3.66 -22.44 -10.27
C LYS A 111 -3.77 -23.69 -11.13
N ASN A 112 -4.97 -23.99 -11.62
CA ASN A 112 -5.24 -25.15 -12.48
C ASN A 112 -5.06 -24.87 -13.98
N GLY A 113 -4.53 -23.70 -14.36
CA GLY A 113 -4.26 -23.36 -15.77
C GLY A 113 -5.51 -23.17 -16.64
N LYS A 114 -6.69 -23.02 -16.06
CA LYS A 114 -7.95 -22.80 -16.78
C LYS A 114 -8.08 -21.38 -17.33
N ILE A 115 -7.42 -20.42 -16.70
CA ILE A 115 -7.35 -19.03 -17.13
C ILE A 115 -5.91 -18.54 -17.14
N THR A 116 -5.66 -17.51 -17.95
CA THR A 116 -4.40 -16.78 -17.97
C THR A 116 -4.29 -15.78 -16.82
N GLU A 117 -3.06 -15.35 -16.53
CA GLU A 117 -2.78 -14.33 -15.51
C GLU A 117 -3.48 -12.99 -15.82
N ASN A 118 -3.55 -12.59 -17.09
CA ASN A 118 -4.28 -11.39 -17.51
C ASN A 118 -5.79 -11.49 -17.24
N GLN A 119 -6.38 -12.66 -17.49
CA GLN A 119 -7.79 -12.91 -17.19
C GLN A 119 -8.05 -12.89 -15.67
N PHE A 120 -7.15 -13.51 -14.89
CA PHE A 120 -7.19 -13.46 -13.43
C PHE A 120 -7.20 -12.02 -12.93
N PHE A 121 -6.17 -11.22 -13.26
CA PHE A 121 -6.06 -9.85 -12.76
C PHE A 121 -7.22 -8.97 -13.20
N LYS A 122 -7.73 -9.14 -14.43
CA LYS A 122 -8.90 -8.41 -14.90
C LYS A 122 -10.14 -8.74 -14.05
N ALA A 123 -10.35 -10.01 -13.70
CA ALA A 123 -11.51 -10.44 -12.94
C ALA A 123 -11.50 -9.93 -11.49
N VAL A 124 -10.33 -9.90 -10.84
CA VAL A 124 -10.20 -9.54 -9.41
C VAL A 124 -9.75 -8.09 -9.18
N ASN A 125 -9.56 -7.29 -10.24
CA ASN A 125 -8.95 -5.96 -10.18
C ASN A 125 -9.63 -5.02 -9.18
N GLU A 126 -10.96 -4.95 -9.23
CA GLU A 126 -11.72 -4.01 -8.39
C GLU A 126 -11.67 -4.42 -6.91
N ILE A 127 -11.70 -5.72 -6.62
CA ILE A 127 -11.51 -6.27 -5.27
C ILE A 127 -10.09 -5.94 -4.78
N ALA A 128 -9.08 -6.20 -5.62
CA ALA A 128 -7.69 -5.96 -5.29
C ALA A 128 -7.43 -4.47 -5.01
N LYS A 129 -8.01 -3.55 -5.80
CA LYS A 129 -7.92 -2.10 -5.54
C LYS A 129 -8.63 -1.71 -4.25
N LYS A 130 -9.87 -2.18 -4.05
CA LYS A 130 -10.70 -1.85 -2.89
C LYS A 130 -10.06 -2.26 -1.56
N TYR A 131 -9.41 -3.42 -1.53
CA TYR A 131 -8.78 -4.01 -0.33
C TYR A 131 -7.24 -3.93 -0.34
N ARG A 132 -6.64 -3.30 -1.35
CA ARG A 132 -5.19 -3.15 -1.53
C ARG A 132 -4.44 -4.49 -1.50
N ILE A 133 -5.00 -5.50 -2.17
CA ILE A 133 -4.41 -6.85 -2.25
C ILE A 133 -3.23 -6.85 -3.22
N THR A 134 -2.10 -7.31 -2.72
CA THR A 134 -0.90 -7.67 -3.47
C THR A 134 -0.90 -9.17 -3.77
N PHE A 135 -0.62 -9.53 -5.02
CA PHE A 135 -0.49 -10.93 -5.45
C PHE A 135 0.96 -11.40 -5.36
N GLU A 136 1.18 -12.65 -4.95
CA GLU A 136 2.52 -13.21 -4.74
C GLU A 136 3.32 -13.29 -6.04
N ARG A 137 2.74 -13.77 -7.14
CA ARG A 137 3.43 -13.79 -8.44
C ARG A 137 3.86 -12.41 -8.92
N LYS A 138 3.03 -11.37 -8.71
CA LYS A 138 3.42 -9.98 -9.03
C LYS A 138 4.61 -9.55 -8.19
N ARG A 139 4.62 -9.89 -6.89
CA ARG A 139 5.72 -9.58 -5.97
C ARG A 139 7.02 -10.28 -6.39
N GLU A 140 6.95 -11.56 -6.74
CA GLU A 140 8.11 -12.33 -7.21
C GLU A 140 8.67 -11.77 -8.52
N ASN A 141 7.79 -11.46 -9.48
CA ASN A 141 8.18 -10.81 -10.74
C ASN A 141 8.79 -9.42 -10.52
N ALA A 142 8.26 -8.63 -9.59
CA ALA A 142 8.82 -7.34 -9.21
C ALA A 142 10.23 -7.49 -8.65
N ILE A 143 10.45 -8.41 -7.70
CA ILE A 143 11.78 -8.69 -7.15
C ILE A 143 12.75 -9.10 -8.26
N LYS A 144 12.34 -9.98 -9.17
CA LYS A 144 13.17 -10.41 -10.31
C LYS A 144 13.60 -9.23 -11.18
N LYS A 145 12.65 -8.36 -11.56
CA LYS A 145 12.95 -7.16 -12.35
C LYS A 145 13.89 -6.19 -11.61
N MET A 146 13.70 -6.01 -10.30
CA MET A 146 14.59 -5.18 -9.48
C MET A 146 16.02 -5.74 -9.47
N LYS A 147 16.17 -7.06 -9.25
CA LYS A 147 17.47 -7.75 -9.28
C LYS A 147 18.18 -7.57 -10.62
N GLU A 148 17.46 -7.77 -11.73
CA GLU A 148 17.98 -7.56 -13.08
C GLU A 148 18.38 -6.10 -13.33
N ALA A 149 17.57 -5.13 -12.87
CA ALA A 149 17.82 -3.72 -13.09
C ALA A 149 19.05 -3.19 -12.32
N PHE A 150 19.33 -3.75 -11.14
CA PHE A 150 20.49 -3.42 -10.32
C PHE A 150 21.68 -4.35 -10.52
N GLU A 151 21.54 -5.40 -11.33
CA GLU A 151 22.59 -6.41 -11.59
C GLU A 151 23.07 -7.11 -10.30
N VAL A 152 22.12 -7.44 -9.41
CA VAL A 152 22.39 -8.13 -8.13
C VAL A 152 21.70 -9.50 -8.08
N SER A 153 22.33 -10.46 -7.38
CA SER A 153 21.74 -11.78 -7.11
C SER A 153 20.60 -11.70 -6.09
N ASP A 154 20.78 -10.88 -5.06
CA ASP A 154 19.79 -10.60 -4.04
C ASP A 154 19.60 -9.09 -3.88
N MET A 155 18.36 -8.67 -3.65
CA MET A 155 18.09 -7.28 -3.29
C MET A 155 18.70 -6.93 -1.94
N ALA A 156 18.90 -7.90 -1.04
CA ALA A 156 19.63 -7.70 0.21
C ALA A 156 21.10 -7.30 -0.02
N ASP A 157 21.69 -7.62 -1.17
CA ASP A 157 23.07 -7.25 -1.50
C ASP A 157 23.20 -5.79 -1.95
N LEU A 158 22.09 -5.15 -2.34
CA LEU A 158 22.08 -3.76 -2.81
C LEU A 158 22.29 -2.82 -1.62
N GLN A 159 23.47 -2.18 -1.58
CA GLN A 159 23.82 -1.24 -0.52
C GLN A 159 23.61 0.22 -0.92
N VAL A 160 23.04 1.00 0.00
CA VAL A 160 23.01 2.45 -0.08
C VAL A 160 23.96 3.00 0.98
N LYS A 161 25.06 3.61 0.56
CA LYS A 161 26.11 4.14 1.46
C LYS A 161 26.59 3.09 2.48
N GLY A 162 26.80 1.85 2.03
CA GLY A 162 27.25 0.74 2.87
C GLY A 162 26.16 0.06 3.71
N LYS A 163 24.88 0.44 3.57
CA LYS A 163 23.76 -0.12 4.34
C LYS A 163 22.84 -0.94 3.46
N SER A 164 22.46 -2.14 3.91
CA SER A 164 21.42 -2.95 3.25
C SER A 164 20.03 -2.52 3.71
N ILE A 165 19.42 -1.59 2.99
CA ILE A 165 18.08 -1.08 3.33
C ILE A 165 16.94 -1.92 2.73
N PHE A 166 17.27 -2.90 1.88
CA PHE A 166 16.32 -3.73 1.13
C PHE A 166 16.17 -5.16 1.68
N GLU A 167 16.98 -5.56 2.68
CA GLU A 167 16.99 -6.93 3.23
C GLU A 167 15.62 -7.40 3.75
N LYS A 168 14.85 -6.50 4.37
CA LYS A 168 13.60 -6.84 5.09
C LYS A 168 12.37 -6.18 4.50
N MET A 169 12.32 -6.04 3.18
CA MET A 169 11.15 -5.46 2.51
C MET A 169 9.90 -6.30 2.74
N ASN A 170 8.86 -5.67 3.26
CA ASN A 170 7.55 -6.30 3.31
C ASN A 170 6.84 -6.26 1.94
N ARG A 171 5.76 -7.04 1.80
CA ARG A 171 4.99 -7.15 0.54
C ARG A 171 4.54 -5.79 -0.02
N HIS A 172 4.10 -4.90 0.85
CA HIS A 172 3.63 -3.57 0.45
C HIS A 172 4.77 -2.68 -0.03
N GLU A 173 5.94 -2.74 0.62
CA GLU A 173 7.13 -2.01 0.21
C GLU A 173 7.63 -2.46 -1.15
N ILE A 174 7.64 -3.77 -1.44
CA ILE A 174 8.01 -4.31 -2.76
C ILE A 174 7.09 -3.75 -3.83
N CYS A 175 5.77 -3.80 -3.64
CA CYS A 175 4.82 -3.26 -4.61
C CYS A 175 4.97 -1.75 -4.83
N ARG A 176 5.19 -0.99 -3.74
CA ARG A 176 5.41 0.45 -3.88
C ARG A 176 6.70 0.75 -4.63
N LEU A 177 7.77 0.02 -4.34
CA LEU A 177 9.05 0.16 -5.01
C LEU A 177 8.96 -0.21 -6.50
N ASP A 178 8.26 -1.30 -6.84
CA ASP A 178 7.98 -1.72 -8.23
C ASP A 178 7.25 -0.61 -8.98
N ASN A 179 6.16 -0.09 -8.41
CA ASN A 179 5.42 1.02 -9.01
C ASN A 179 6.30 2.26 -9.22
N THR A 180 7.13 2.62 -8.23
CA THR A 180 8.09 3.73 -8.39
C THR A 180 9.09 3.47 -9.52
N PHE A 181 9.61 2.25 -9.65
CA PHE A 181 10.56 1.93 -10.72
C PHE A 181 9.90 1.84 -12.10
N TYR A 182 8.68 1.34 -12.15
CA TYR A 182 7.94 1.22 -13.39
C TYR A 182 7.44 2.57 -13.89
N GLU A 183 6.74 3.35 -13.05
CA GLU A 183 6.10 4.60 -13.47
C GLU A 183 7.08 5.76 -13.50
N LEU A 184 7.75 6.03 -12.39
CA LEU A 184 8.63 7.20 -12.25
C LEU A 184 9.99 6.95 -12.92
N CYS A 185 10.53 5.74 -12.79
CA CYS A 185 11.79 5.36 -13.42
C CYS A 185 11.62 4.81 -14.85
N LEU A 186 10.45 5.01 -15.49
CA LEU A 186 10.17 4.64 -16.88
C LEU A 186 10.59 3.21 -17.23
N ASN A 187 9.96 2.24 -16.57
CA ASN A 187 10.23 0.81 -16.70
C ASN A 187 11.69 0.46 -16.38
N TYR A 188 12.10 0.74 -15.13
CA TYR A 188 13.40 0.34 -14.62
C TYR A 188 14.59 0.94 -15.39
N ASN A 189 14.47 2.18 -15.87
CA ASN A 189 15.56 2.87 -16.56
C ASN A 189 16.78 3.02 -15.63
N LYS A 190 17.90 2.41 -16.01
CA LYS A 190 19.14 2.38 -15.22
C LYS A 190 19.60 3.77 -14.78
N LYS A 191 19.56 4.78 -15.66
CA LYS A 191 20.01 6.15 -15.32
C LYS A 191 19.17 6.76 -14.20
N ARG A 192 17.85 6.58 -14.25
CA ARG A 192 16.92 7.03 -13.20
C ARG A 192 17.16 6.31 -11.86
N LEU A 193 17.41 5.00 -11.92
CA LEU A 193 17.74 4.21 -10.73
C LEU A 193 19.08 4.65 -10.09
N VAL A 194 20.09 5.00 -10.91
CA VAL A 194 21.37 5.53 -10.41
C VAL A 194 21.19 6.91 -9.77
N VAL A 195 20.35 7.78 -10.34
CA VAL A 195 19.95 9.06 -9.69
C VAL A 195 19.32 8.80 -8.33
N SER A 196 18.40 7.84 -8.24
CA SER A 196 17.78 7.43 -6.98
C SER A 196 18.79 6.97 -5.93
N LEU A 197 19.73 6.09 -6.32
CA LEU A 197 20.79 5.59 -5.44
C LEU A 197 21.70 6.73 -4.96
N LYS A 198 22.09 7.64 -5.86
CA LYS A 198 22.92 8.80 -5.53
C LYS A 198 22.22 9.69 -4.52
N MET A 199 20.96 10.07 -4.77
CA MET A 199 20.16 10.87 -3.85
C MET A 199 20.01 10.20 -2.48
N ALA A 200 19.71 8.90 -2.45
CA ALA A 200 19.54 8.14 -1.22
C ALA A 200 20.83 8.08 -0.39
N SER A 201 21.99 7.96 -1.05
CA SER A 201 23.30 8.00 -0.42
C SER A 201 23.64 9.37 0.18
N GLU A 202 23.39 10.45 -0.56
CA GLU A 202 23.65 11.83 -0.09
C GLU A 202 22.77 12.22 1.12
N LEU A 203 21.59 11.61 1.23
CA LEU A 203 20.66 11.82 2.34
C LEU A 203 20.74 10.76 3.45
N ASP A 204 21.65 9.80 3.32
CA ASP A 204 21.85 8.71 4.30
C ASP A 204 20.55 7.94 4.63
N CYS A 205 19.79 7.57 3.59
CA CYS A 205 18.51 6.85 3.76
C CYS A 205 18.68 5.55 4.56
N LYS A 206 17.67 5.26 5.40
CA LYS A 206 17.69 4.16 6.37
C LYS A 206 16.62 3.09 6.11
N SER A 207 15.70 3.33 5.17
CA SER A 207 14.60 2.41 4.87
C SER A 207 14.16 2.50 3.41
N VAL A 208 13.42 1.50 2.95
CA VAL A 208 12.81 1.49 1.61
C VAL A 208 11.81 2.63 1.44
N ALA A 209 11.04 2.97 2.47
CA ALA A 209 10.12 4.11 2.42
C ALA A 209 10.84 5.45 2.16
N GLU A 210 11.99 5.66 2.80
CA GLU A 210 12.84 6.85 2.55
C GLU A 210 13.44 6.80 1.14
N PHE A 211 13.95 5.64 0.71
CA PHE A 211 14.50 5.44 -0.63
C PHE A 211 13.47 5.78 -1.72
N ILE A 212 12.23 5.30 -1.58
CA ILE A 212 11.12 5.63 -2.49
C ILE A 212 10.88 7.13 -2.50
N ALA A 213 10.80 7.77 -1.33
CA ALA A 213 10.50 9.19 -1.23
C ALA A 213 11.59 10.08 -1.88
N VAL A 214 12.87 9.78 -1.67
CA VAL A 214 13.96 10.55 -2.29
C VAL A 214 14.10 10.26 -3.78
N SER A 215 13.79 9.03 -4.21
CA SER A 215 13.70 8.67 -5.63
C SER A 215 12.64 9.50 -6.34
N GLU A 216 11.43 9.52 -5.77
CA GLU A 216 10.31 10.33 -6.26
C GLU A 216 10.67 11.80 -6.37
N TYR A 217 11.31 12.36 -5.34
CA TYR A 217 11.70 13.76 -5.35
C TYR A 217 12.74 14.06 -6.44
N ALA A 218 13.88 13.37 -6.44
CA ALA A 218 14.98 13.65 -7.37
C ALA A 218 14.56 13.46 -8.82
N VAL A 219 13.94 12.32 -9.15
CA VAL A 219 13.54 12.02 -10.52
C VAL A 219 12.43 12.97 -11.00
N ARG A 220 11.51 13.38 -10.12
CA ARG A 220 10.48 14.40 -10.45
C ARG A 220 11.09 15.77 -10.72
N LYS A 221 12.06 16.21 -9.92
CA LYS A 221 12.75 17.50 -10.10
C LYS A 221 13.51 17.56 -11.42
N LEU A 222 14.30 16.54 -11.73
CA LEU A 222 15.03 16.45 -13.00
C LEU A 222 14.08 16.34 -14.20
N ASN A 223 12.98 15.59 -14.07
CA ASN A 223 11.95 15.54 -15.12
C ASN A 223 11.29 16.90 -15.36
N LYS A 224 11.07 17.70 -14.30
CA LYS A 224 10.51 19.05 -14.41
C LYS A 224 11.48 19.98 -15.14
N GLN A 225 12.77 19.93 -14.79
CA GLN A 225 13.83 20.68 -15.49
C GLN A 225 13.89 20.30 -16.98
N ALA A 226 13.89 19.00 -17.29
CA ALA A 226 13.87 18.50 -18.66
C ALA A 226 12.64 18.97 -19.45
N ALA A 227 11.46 18.99 -18.82
CA ALA A 227 10.23 19.49 -19.45
C ALA A 227 10.31 20.99 -19.75
N CYS A 228 10.75 21.82 -18.80
CA CYS A 228 10.89 23.26 -19.00
C CYS A 228 11.90 23.58 -20.12
N THR A 229 13.02 22.86 -20.19
CA THR A 229 14.03 23.07 -21.24
C THR A 229 13.54 22.63 -22.61
N MET A 230 12.75 21.56 -22.68
CA MET A 230 12.09 21.13 -23.91
C MET A 230 11.08 22.16 -24.41
N GLU A 231 10.29 22.76 -23.51
CA GLU A 231 9.35 23.84 -23.85
C GLU A 231 10.09 25.09 -24.36
N ALA A 232 11.23 25.43 -23.77
CA ALA A 232 12.08 26.52 -24.23
C ALA A 232 12.81 26.21 -25.56
N ASN A 233 13.06 24.94 -25.86
CA ASN A 233 13.82 24.49 -27.04
C ASN A 233 13.11 23.36 -27.82
N PRO A 234 11.94 23.65 -28.44
CA PRO A 234 11.08 22.61 -29.02
C PRO A 234 11.63 21.98 -30.31
N LYS A 235 12.66 22.56 -30.93
CA LYS A 235 13.22 22.13 -32.24
C LYS A 235 14.54 21.36 -32.14
N VAL A 236 14.87 20.80 -30.97
CA VAL A 236 16.11 20.02 -30.81
C VAL A 236 16.14 18.86 -31.80
N GLN A 237 17.21 18.77 -32.59
CA GLN A 237 17.43 17.65 -33.49
C GLN A 237 18.12 16.53 -32.72
N LEU A 238 17.49 15.36 -32.69
CA LEU A 238 17.96 14.20 -31.92
C LEU A 238 18.19 13.02 -32.85
N ALA A 239 18.97 12.05 -32.34
CA ALA A 239 19.12 10.76 -33.00
C ALA A 239 17.76 10.06 -33.15
N ARG A 240 17.63 9.22 -34.18
CA ARG A 240 16.38 8.51 -34.48
C ARG A 240 15.93 7.67 -33.28
N GLY A 241 14.70 7.91 -32.82
CA GLY A 241 14.07 7.16 -31.73
C GLY A 241 14.27 7.75 -30.33
N GLU A 242 15.12 8.76 -30.18
CA GLU A 242 15.30 9.45 -28.91
C GLU A 242 14.15 10.44 -28.65
N LYS A 243 13.57 10.36 -27.45
CA LYS A 243 12.52 11.27 -27.02
C LYS A 243 13.16 12.52 -26.38
N PRO A 244 12.81 13.76 -26.79
CA PRO A 244 13.41 14.98 -26.26
C PRO A 244 13.40 15.09 -24.72
N LYS A 245 12.30 14.68 -24.09
CA LYS A 245 12.19 14.67 -22.63
C LYS A 245 13.22 13.75 -21.96
N ASN A 246 13.55 12.61 -22.58
CA ASN A 246 14.56 11.69 -22.05
C ASN A 246 15.98 12.19 -22.32
N TYR A 247 16.22 12.79 -23.49
CA TYR A 247 17.49 13.42 -23.82
C TYR A 247 17.86 14.49 -22.79
N TYR A 248 16.98 15.46 -22.54
CA TYR A 248 17.24 16.51 -21.54
C TYR A 248 17.30 15.96 -20.11
N PHE A 249 16.50 14.93 -19.79
CA PHE A 249 16.63 14.26 -18.48
C PHE A 249 18.03 13.67 -18.29
N ASN A 250 18.59 13.04 -19.32
CA ASN A 250 19.92 12.45 -19.23
C ASN A 250 21.00 13.51 -18.96
N ILE A 251 20.94 14.66 -19.63
CA ILE A 251 21.83 15.80 -19.36
C ILE A 251 21.75 16.22 -17.89
N TYR A 252 20.55 16.49 -17.38
CA TYR A 252 20.38 16.90 -15.98
C TYR A 252 20.72 15.79 -14.99
N ALA A 253 20.54 14.53 -15.37
CA ALA A 253 20.96 13.38 -14.57
C ALA A 253 22.49 13.29 -14.52
N ASP A 254 23.20 13.51 -15.62
CA ASP A 254 24.67 13.56 -15.65
C ASP A 254 25.20 14.66 -14.73
N GLU A 255 24.68 15.89 -14.87
CA GLU A 255 25.03 17.02 -14.00
C GLU A 255 24.77 16.72 -12.52
N PHE A 256 23.62 16.12 -12.20
CA PHE A 256 23.29 15.74 -10.83
C PHE A 256 24.21 14.65 -10.28
N LEU A 257 24.59 13.66 -11.09
CA LEU A 257 25.46 12.57 -10.65
C LEU A 257 26.88 13.05 -10.38
N GLU A 258 27.36 14.03 -11.14
CA GLU A 258 28.64 14.71 -10.90
C GLU A 258 28.59 15.62 -9.66
N ASN A 259 27.53 16.43 -9.52
CA ASN A 259 27.38 17.38 -8.42
C ASN A 259 25.92 17.47 -7.93
N PRO A 260 25.51 16.62 -6.96
CA PRO A 260 24.12 16.56 -6.50
C PRO A 260 23.74 17.72 -5.57
N ARG A 261 24.71 18.57 -5.20
CA ARG A 261 24.64 19.50 -4.07
C ARG A 261 23.38 20.35 -4.07
N LYS A 262 23.03 20.95 -5.22
CA LYS A 262 21.87 21.85 -5.33
C LYS A 262 20.56 21.17 -4.95
N ILE A 263 20.28 20.01 -5.54
CA ILE A 263 19.02 19.27 -5.31
C ILE A 263 19.02 18.66 -3.89
N VAL A 264 20.17 18.23 -3.39
CA VAL A 264 20.32 17.68 -2.04
C VAL A 264 20.11 18.76 -0.98
N GLU A 265 20.72 19.93 -1.12
CA GLU A 265 20.55 21.06 -0.20
C GLU A 265 19.11 21.57 -0.21
N GLU A 266 18.49 21.73 -1.39
CA GLU A 266 17.07 22.09 -1.50
C GLU A 266 16.16 21.10 -0.74
N PHE A 267 16.40 19.79 -0.90
CA PHE A 267 15.64 18.78 -0.16
C PHE A 267 15.92 18.80 1.34
N LYS A 268 17.17 19.03 1.76
CA LYS A 268 17.53 19.13 3.18
C LYS A 268 16.80 20.28 3.85
N GLU A 269 16.79 21.47 3.23
CA GLU A 269 16.05 22.62 3.72
C GLU A 269 14.55 22.34 3.83
N LEU A 270 13.97 21.70 2.81
CA LEU A 270 12.57 21.31 2.84
C LEU A 270 12.28 20.31 3.96
N LYS A 271 13.13 19.29 4.09
CA LYS A 271 13.05 18.26 5.13
C LYS A 271 13.07 18.88 6.51
N ASP A 272 13.96 19.83 6.77
CA ASP A 272 14.09 20.46 8.09
C ASP A 272 12.83 21.30 8.42
N LYS A 273 12.29 22.04 7.44
CA LYS A 273 11.02 22.78 7.59
C LYS A 273 9.85 21.84 7.86
N CYS A 274 9.77 20.72 7.13
CA CYS A 274 8.71 19.73 7.30
C CYS A 274 8.84 18.96 8.61
N ASP A 275 10.05 18.62 9.06
CA ASP A 275 10.28 17.90 10.31
C ASP A 275 9.81 18.72 11.51
N ALA A 276 10.16 20.01 11.54
CA ALA A 276 9.71 20.95 12.57
C ALA A 276 8.18 21.09 12.64
N ALA A 277 7.49 20.90 11.51
CA ALA A 277 6.04 21.00 11.42
C ALA A 277 5.30 19.65 11.54
N ASN A 278 5.95 18.51 11.26
CA ASN A 278 5.39 17.16 11.31
C ASN A 278 5.33 16.63 12.75
N THR A 279 4.72 17.43 13.61
CA THR A 279 4.51 17.16 15.04
C THR A 279 3.05 16.76 15.29
N GLY A 280 2.79 15.94 16.31
CA GLY A 280 1.44 15.53 16.72
C GLY A 280 1.07 14.09 16.35
N CYS A 281 -0.23 13.78 16.44
CA CYS A 281 -0.81 12.48 16.13
C CYS A 281 -2.15 12.65 15.40
N PRO A 282 -2.35 12.06 14.21
CA PRO A 282 -1.35 11.28 13.45
C PRO A 282 -0.31 12.16 12.76
N ARG A 283 0.86 11.59 12.44
CA ARG A 283 1.94 12.25 11.71
C ARG A 283 2.53 11.36 10.62
N PHE A 284 3.28 11.90 9.69
CA PHE A 284 4.01 11.07 8.72
C PHE A 284 5.12 10.28 9.43
N GLY A 285 5.39 9.06 8.96
CA GLY A 285 6.28 8.10 9.66
C GLY A 285 7.74 8.56 9.81
N ASN A 286 8.24 9.41 8.91
CA ASN A 286 9.56 10.04 9.03
C ASN A 286 9.59 11.37 8.25
N CYS A 287 10.59 12.22 8.52
CA CYS A 287 10.72 13.55 7.93
C CYS A 287 10.97 13.54 6.41
N ILE A 288 11.69 12.55 5.88
CA ILE A 288 11.96 12.43 4.43
C ILE A 288 10.65 12.17 3.67
N THR A 289 9.85 11.22 4.13
CA THR A 289 8.53 10.92 3.54
C THR A 289 7.58 12.10 3.68
N ALA A 290 7.58 12.79 4.83
CA ALA A 290 6.79 14.00 5.05
C ALA A 290 7.15 15.10 4.04
N ALA A 291 8.45 15.35 3.83
CA ALA A 291 8.96 16.38 2.93
C ALA A 291 8.63 16.09 1.46
N ASN A 292 8.91 14.88 0.97
CA ASN A 292 8.53 14.51 -0.40
C ASN A 292 7.01 14.53 -0.60
N HIS A 293 6.24 14.13 0.42
CA HIS A 293 4.79 14.12 0.32
C HIS A 293 4.21 15.54 0.29
N TYR A 294 4.70 16.45 1.14
CA TYR A 294 4.39 17.88 1.07
C TYR A 294 4.75 18.48 -0.30
N ASP A 295 5.96 18.25 -0.84
CA ASP A 295 6.38 18.76 -2.17
C ASP A 295 5.44 18.30 -3.30
N LYS A 296 4.82 17.12 -3.17
CA LYS A 296 3.84 16.61 -4.16
C LYS A 296 2.45 17.21 -4.01
N HIS A 297 2.06 17.61 -2.81
CA HIS A 297 0.66 17.79 -2.45
C HIS A 297 0.38 19.10 -1.70
N SER A 298 1.28 20.07 -1.69
CA SER A 298 1.13 21.36 -0.99
C SER A 298 0.06 22.28 -1.58
N ASN A 299 -0.52 21.96 -2.74
CA ASN A 299 -1.52 22.79 -3.41
C ASN A 299 -2.95 22.37 -3.03
N PHE A 300 -3.72 23.29 -2.46
CA PHE A 300 -5.12 23.09 -2.06
C PHE A 300 -6.01 24.21 -2.55
N ARG A 301 -7.32 23.95 -2.65
CA ARG A 301 -8.30 24.99 -2.98
C ARG A 301 -8.65 25.83 -1.78
N GLN A 302 -8.51 27.14 -1.91
CA GLN A 302 -9.05 28.13 -0.99
C GLN A 302 -9.84 29.16 -1.79
N LYS A 303 -11.12 29.34 -1.44
CA LYS A 303 -12.04 30.29 -2.12
C LYS A 303 -12.08 30.11 -3.66
N GLY A 304 -12.00 28.86 -4.13
CA GLY A 304 -12.04 28.52 -5.55
C GLY A 304 -10.71 28.67 -6.31
N GLN A 305 -9.64 29.10 -5.65
CA GLN A 305 -8.29 29.20 -6.24
C GLN A 305 -7.34 28.17 -5.65
N ASP A 306 -6.41 27.71 -6.48
CA ASP A 306 -5.36 26.78 -6.10
C ASP A 306 -4.24 27.55 -5.40
N VAL A 307 -4.01 27.26 -4.12
CA VAL A 307 -3.06 27.96 -3.24
C VAL A 307 -2.07 26.96 -2.67
N ASP A 308 -0.79 27.28 -2.79
CA ASP A 308 0.27 26.53 -2.11
C ASP A 308 0.27 26.89 -0.63
N VAL A 309 0.04 25.89 0.23
CA VAL A 309 0.05 26.08 1.68
C VAL A 309 1.45 25.86 2.24
N SER A 310 1.80 26.58 3.31
CA SER A 310 3.07 26.37 4.03
C SER A 310 3.15 24.98 4.66
N PRO A 311 4.35 24.46 5.01
CA PRO A 311 4.48 23.19 5.72
C PRO A 311 3.66 23.16 7.01
N THR A 312 3.72 24.20 7.83
CA THR A 312 2.95 24.31 9.08
C THR A 312 1.45 24.19 8.83
N THR A 313 0.93 24.89 7.82
CA THR A 313 -0.49 24.81 7.45
C THR A 313 -0.84 23.40 6.96
N TYR A 314 0.00 22.80 6.11
CA TYR A 314 -0.19 21.46 5.57
C TYR A 314 -0.33 20.39 6.65
N PHE A 315 0.61 20.32 7.59
CA PHE A 315 0.59 19.29 8.63
C PHE A 315 -0.49 19.56 9.69
N LYS A 316 -0.84 20.82 9.93
CA LYS A 316 -2.02 21.18 10.74
C LYS A 316 -3.31 20.67 10.09
N MET A 317 -3.48 20.91 8.78
CA MET A 317 -4.62 20.38 8.02
C MET A 317 -4.70 18.86 8.11
N ALA A 318 -3.57 18.15 7.93
CA ALA A 318 -3.54 16.69 8.04
C ALA A 318 -4.04 16.20 9.40
N THR A 319 -3.63 16.86 10.48
CA THR A 319 -4.07 16.53 11.85
C THR A 319 -5.57 16.77 12.02
N GLU A 320 -6.06 17.93 11.63
CA GLU A 320 -7.49 18.29 11.77
C GLU A 320 -8.40 17.39 10.93
N ILE A 321 -7.99 17.01 9.72
CA ILE A 321 -8.76 16.07 8.88
C ILE A 321 -8.87 14.71 9.57
N CYS A 322 -7.77 14.22 10.16
CA CYS A 322 -7.73 12.91 10.79
C CYS A 322 -8.42 12.87 12.18
N GLN A 323 -8.80 14.03 12.73
CA GLN A 323 -9.68 14.14 13.90
C GLN A 323 -11.17 14.10 13.51
N GLY A 324 -11.50 14.22 12.23
CA GLY A 324 -12.85 14.12 11.71
C GLY A 324 -13.40 12.67 11.71
N PRO A 325 -14.66 12.50 11.27
CA PRO A 325 -15.27 11.18 11.17
C PRO A 325 -14.55 10.32 10.12
N ILE A 326 -14.33 9.05 10.47
CA ILE A 326 -13.79 8.04 9.55
C ILE A 326 -14.88 7.69 8.54
N VAL A 327 -14.56 7.80 7.25
CA VAL A 327 -15.47 7.48 6.15
C VAL A 327 -15.43 5.99 5.82
N ASP A 328 -14.23 5.40 5.80
CA ASP A 328 -14.02 3.97 5.53
C ASP A 328 -12.84 3.45 6.36
N GLN A 329 -12.94 2.22 6.84
CA GLN A 329 -11.92 1.57 7.65
C GLN A 329 -11.73 0.12 7.21
N LYS A 330 -10.48 -0.26 6.96
CA LYS A 330 -10.13 -1.59 6.44
C LYS A 330 -8.89 -2.15 7.12
N TRP A 331 -8.90 -3.44 7.39
CA TRP A 331 -7.71 -4.19 7.78
C TRP A 331 -6.73 -4.25 6.61
N THR A 332 -5.45 -4.03 6.89
CA THR A 332 -4.37 -4.26 5.93
C THR A 332 -4.28 -5.74 5.60
N GLN A 333 -3.79 -6.06 4.40
CA GLN A 333 -3.62 -7.44 3.95
C GLN A 333 -2.79 -8.30 4.94
N ASP A 334 -1.88 -7.70 5.70
CA ASP A 334 -1.08 -8.37 6.73
C ASP A 334 -1.72 -8.41 8.13
N GLY A 335 -2.89 -7.79 8.32
CA GLY A 335 -3.59 -7.73 9.60
C GLY A 335 -2.94 -6.86 10.67
N LYS A 336 -1.76 -6.26 10.40
CA LYS A 336 -0.96 -5.53 11.40
C LYS A 336 -1.50 -4.12 11.66
N SER A 337 -2.26 -3.56 10.72
CA SER A 337 -2.76 -2.19 10.79
C SER A 337 -4.20 -2.05 10.28
N LEU A 338 -4.86 -0.98 10.71
CA LEU A 338 -6.12 -0.50 10.12
C LEU A 338 -5.84 0.72 9.24
N SER A 339 -6.18 0.62 7.96
CA SER A 339 -6.26 1.75 7.04
C SER A 339 -7.54 2.53 7.35
N MET A 340 -7.42 3.82 7.63
CA MET A 340 -8.56 4.71 7.91
C MET A 340 -8.60 5.82 6.87
N PHE A 341 -9.75 6.01 6.23
CA PHE A 341 -9.98 7.02 5.20
C PHE A 341 -10.82 8.16 5.78
N TYR A 342 -10.36 9.38 5.53
CA TYR A 342 -11.00 10.62 5.98
C TYR A 342 -11.22 11.53 4.79
N GLN A 343 -12.31 12.30 4.85
CA GLN A 343 -12.64 13.31 3.85
C GLN A 343 -13.06 14.60 4.55
N SER A 344 -12.38 15.70 4.22
CA SER A 344 -12.74 17.03 4.71
C SER A 344 -13.40 17.85 3.62
N LYS A 345 -14.60 18.32 3.91
CA LYS A 345 -15.31 19.30 3.07
C LYS A 345 -14.69 20.70 3.19
N ILE A 346 -14.13 21.03 4.35
CA ILE A 346 -13.52 22.36 4.62
C ILE A 346 -12.29 22.56 3.74
N TYR A 347 -11.45 21.53 3.62
CA TYR A 347 -10.20 21.58 2.87
C TYR A 347 -10.29 20.98 1.47
N GLU A 348 -11.46 20.47 1.08
CA GLU A 348 -11.66 19.67 -0.13
C GLU A 348 -10.57 18.61 -0.30
N ALA A 349 -10.26 17.90 0.79
CA ALA A 349 -9.10 17.03 0.90
C ALA A 349 -9.49 15.65 1.40
N ILE A 350 -8.69 14.66 1.03
CA ILE A 350 -8.75 13.30 1.57
C ILE A 350 -7.46 13.00 2.32
N ALA A 351 -7.56 12.22 3.39
CA ALA A 351 -6.41 11.69 4.10
C ALA A 351 -6.59 10.19 4.34
N VAL A 352 -5.48 9.46 4.29
CA VAL A 352 -5.42 8.05 4.68
C VAL A 352 -4.37 7.90 5.75
N THR A 353 -4.74 7.25 6.84
CA THR A 353 -3.81 6.87 7.91
C THR A 353 -3.77 5.36 8.08
N TYR A 354 -2.68 4.87 8.66
CA TYR A 354 -2.58 3.51 9.16
C TYR A 354 -2.39 3.53 10.66
N ARG A 355 -3.27 2.84 11.37
CA ARG A 355 -3.15 2.62 12.81
C ARG A 355 -2.62 1.22 13.07
N ASN A 356 -1.43 1.12 13.67
CA ASN A 356 -0.87 -0.14 14.13
C ASN A 356 -1.69 -0.67 15.30
N ILE A 357 -2.04 -1.95 15.24
CA ILE A 357 -3.00 -2.55 16.19
C ILE A 357 -2.33 -2.99 17.48
N THR A 358 -1.03 -3.33 17.42
CA THR A 358 -0.26 -3.75 18.59
C THR A 358 0.05 -2.59 19.52
N ASN A 359 0.49 -1.45 18.98
CA ASN A 359 0.97 -0.32 19.80
C ASN A 359 0.09 0.93 19.70
N GLY A 360 -0.97 0.92 18.90
CA GLY A 360 -1.90 2.04 18.74
C GLY A 360 -1.36 3.25 17.98
N SER A 361 -0.09 3.24 17.56
CA SER A 361 0.51 4.35 16.78
C SER A 361 -0.24 4.54 15.46
N THR A 362 -0.44 5.79 15.06
CA THR A 362 -1.12 6.13 13.81
C THR A 362 -0.25 7.02 12.95
N VAL A 363 -0.02 6.60 11.71
CA VAL A 363 0.79 7.32 10.73
C VAL A 363 -0.06 7.81 9.57
N VAL A 364 0.19 9.02 9.10
CA VAL A 364 -0.39 9.53 7.84
C VAL A 364 0.36 8.89 6.67
N ALA A 365 -0.38 8.19 5.81
CA ALA A 365 0.17 7.62 4.58
C ALA A 365 0.05 8.58 3.41
N THR A 366 -1.08 9.29 3.32
CA THR A 366 -1.27 10.34 2.32
C THR A 366 -2.30 11.36 2.77
N MET A 367 -2.15 12.58 2.28
CA MET A 367 -3.15 13.64 2.28
C MET A 367 -3.08 14.36 0.93
N MET A 368 -4.20 14.44 0.22
CA MET A 368 -4.22 15.14 -1.07
C MET A 368 -5.56 15.80 -1.30
N ARG A 369 -5.57 16.77 -2.22
CA ARG A 369 -6.81 17.37 -2.71
C ARG A 369 -7.74 16.30 -3.29
N ASN A 370 -9.02 16.41 -2.98
CA ASN A 370 -10.05 15.57 -3.56
C ASN A 370 -10.34 16.04 -5.00
N LYS A 371 -10.02 15.20 -5.99
CA LYS A 371 -10.22 15.50 -7.41
C LYS A 371 -11.60 15.08 -7.94
N GLU A 372 -12.38 14.33 -7.17
CA GLU A 372 -13.71 13.83 -7.60
C GLU A 372 -14.82 14.89 -7.56
N LYS A 373 -14.48 16.15 -7.29
CA LYS A 373 -15.37 17.33 -7.44
C LYS A 373 -14.86 18.31 -8.50
N MET A 374 -14.22 17.81 -9.56
CA MET A 374 -13.90 18.61 -10.76
C MET A 374 -14.94 18.37 -11.85
#